data_AF-A0A937NN67-F1
#
_entry.id   AF-A0A937NN67-F1
#
_cell.length_a   1.000
_cell.length_b   1.000
_cell.length_c   1.000
_cell.angle_alpha   90.00
_cell.angle_beta   90.00
_cell.angle_gamma   90.00
#
_symmetry.space_group_name_H-M   'P 1'
#
loop_
_entity.id
_entity.type
_entity.pdbx_description
1 polymer ?
#
loop_
_entity_poly.entity_id
_entity_poly.type
_entity_poly.pdbx_seq_one_letter_code
_entity_poly.pdbx_strand_id
1 'polypeptide(L)'
;MKGISHFITGVALATFFPQVVQAGAQGSLLPMLGGIGGILPDTLDFRFARYFEDYSTEIDPGPDPDPGAIADALVNSMRTAYEEGKPQNVMVHTVRLGADLWREYAIRFDPENEKVAVRIGPLVNTGQVPYPGTEPEGMTEVRRNLSVPLVHTYSSEYRVNIFNGPSFRFEREGNQLYVHFLDWHRRWSHSLTLAVVVGLAIALLVGMLAGWNIGIWAGLVAGLGFAGHVLEDQLGYMGSNLLWPFTRKRVPGLRMVHSGDAIPNFLTVWTAVAIILFNLDRFSAQPRLDPWWFLGLAVALPVVVLGTIYSVQKARPRPGQASLEAKCQADVVTEVEELEIA
;
A
#
# COMPACT_ATOMS: atom_id res chain seq x y z
N MET A 1 -4.90 1.75 -1.34
CA MET A 1 -5.57 2.66 -2.32
C MET A 1 -4.96 4.05 -2.13
N LYS A 2 -5.34 5.10 -2.86
CA LYS A 2 -4.79 6.44 -2.54
C LYS A 2 -5.29 6.93 -1.19
N GLY A 3 -4.47 7.69 -0.47
CA GLY A 3 -4.80 8.21 0.87
C GLY A 3 -6.15 8.95 0.98
N ILE A 4 -6.55 9.67 -0.07
CA ILE A 4 -7.87 10.34 -0.11
C ILE A 4 -9.05 9.37 -0.07
N SER A 5 -8.91 8.20 -0.68
CA SER A 5 -9.93 7.15 -0.69
C SER A 5 -10.14 6.62 0.73
N HIS A 6 -9.05 6.34 1.45
CA HIS A 6 -9.09 5.87 2.83
C HIS A 6 -9.71 6.91 3.78
N PHE A 7 -9.32 8.18 3.63
CA PHE A 7 -9.91 9.28 4.41
C PHE A 7 -11.43 9.37 4.20
N ILE A 8 -11.88 9.44 2.95
CA ILE A 8 -13.31 9.65 2.68
C ILE A 8 -14.15 8.42 3.04
N THR A 9 -13.62 7.21 2.90
CA THR A 9 -14.27 5.98 3.42
C THR A 9 -14.47 6.06 4.93
N GLY A 10 -13.46 6.51 5.68
CA GLY A 10 -13.60 6.73 7.12
C GLY A 10 -14.69 7.75 7.47
N VAL A 11 -14.77 8.86 6.74
CA VAL A 11 -15.87 9.85 6.91
C VAL A 11 -17.22 9.20 6.59
N ALA A 12 -17.33 8.46 5.49
CA ALA A 12 -18.57 7.80 5.09
C ALA A 12 -19.06 6.81 6.13
N LEU A 13 -18.17 5.97 6.69
CA LEU A 13 -18.49 5.05 7.78
C LEU A 13 -19.02 5.77 9.01
N ALA A 14 -18.44 6.92 9.37
CA ALA A 14 -18.90 7.73 10.49
C ALA A 14 -20.34 8.26 10.29
N THR A 15 -20.73 8.56 9.04
CA THR A 15 -22.07 9.09 8.76
C THR A 15 -23.21 8.08 8.92
N PHE A 16 -22.94 6.77 9.06
CA PHE A 16 -23.99 5.78 9.31
C PHE A 16 -24.65 5.92 10.70
N PHE A 17 -24.04 6.69 11.61
CA PHE A 17 -24.55 6.90 12.95
C PHE A 17 -25.28 8.25 13.06
N PRO A 18 -26.60 8.28 13.33
CA PRO A 18 -27.34 9.52 13.41
C PRO A 18 -26.83 10.45 14.51
N GLN A 19 -26.31 9.90 15.62
CA GLN A 19 -25.70 10.67 16.71
C GLN A 19 -24.46 11.44 16.24
N VAL A 20 -23.65 10.83 15.37
CA VAL A 20 -22.45 11.45 14.79
C VAL A 20 -22.84 12.56 13.82
N VAL A 21 -23.85 12.33 12.97
CA VAL A 21 -24.36 13.33 12.03
C VAL A 21 -24.98 14.53 12.77
N GLN A 22 -25.81 14.28 13.78
CA GLN A 22 -26.42 15.33 14.60
C GLN A 22 -25.38 16.14 15.37
N ALA A 23 -24.36 15.48 15.94
CA ALA A 23 -23.24 16.17 16.58
C ALA A 23 -22.46 17.01 15.56
N GLY A 24 -22.25 16.51 14.34
CA GLY A 24 -21.62 17.25 13.25
C GLY A 24 -22.38 18.53 12.88
N ALA A 25 -23.72 18.48 12.84
CA ALA A 25 -24.56 19.65 12.63
C ALA A 25 -24.43 20.71 13.75
N GLN A 26 -23.97 20.31 14.94
CA GLN A 26 -23.68 21.19 16.08
C GLN A 26 -22.20 21.63 16.13
N GLY A 27 -21.41 21.33 15.09
CA GLY A 27 -19.99 21.70 15.00
C GLY A 27 -19.00 20.66 15.52
N SER A 28 -19.47 19.44 15.83
CA SER A 28 -18.57 18.35 16.21
C SER A 28 -17.70 17.85 15.05
N LEU A 29 -16.46 17.47 15.35
CA LEU A 29 -15.50 16.92 14.39
C LEU A 29 -15.54 15.38 14.30
N LEU A 30 -16.55 14.72 14.87
CA LEU A 30 -16.68 13.26 14.86
C LEU A 30 -16.62 12.65 13.44
N PRO A 31 -17.29 13.19 12.40
CA PRO A 31 -17.14 12.66 11.04
C PRO A 31 -15.70 12.75 10.52
N MET A 32 -15.02 13.87 10.79
CA MET A 32 -13.61 14.07 10.41
C MET A 32 -12.69 13.09 11.14
N LEU A 33 -12.98 12.78 12.41
CA LEU A 33 -12.22 11.80 13.18
C LEU A 33 -12.32 10.40 12.58
N GLY A 34 -13.45 10.04 11.97
CA GLY A 34 -13.57 8.83 11.16
C GLY A 34 -12.58 8.83 9.99
N GLY A 35 -12.47 9.96 9.27
CA GLY A 35 -11.48 10.13 8.20
C GLY A 35 -10.03 10.08 8.66
N ILE A 36 -9.72 10.71 9.81
CA ILE A 36 -8.40 10.60 10.46
C ILE A 36 -8.09 9.14 10.79
N GLY A 37 -9.07 8.41 11.34
CA GLY A 37 -8.95 6.97 11.57
C GLY A 37 -8.63 6.20 10.29
N GLY A 38 -9.23 6.61 9.16
CA GLY A 38 -8.97 6.05 7.83
C GLY A 38 -7.53 6.21 7.34
N ILE A 39 -6.85 7.33 7.59
CA ILE A 39 -5.46 7.52 7.12
C ILE A 39 -4.40 7.11 8.15
N LEU A 40 -4.81 6.77 9.36
CA LEU A 40 -3.92 6.51 10.47
C LEU A 40 -3.00 5.28 10.25
N PRO A 41 -3.45 4.15 9.65
CA PRO A 41 -2.59 2.98 9.45
C PRO A 41 -1.32 3.31 8.64
N ASP A 42 -1.48 3.98 7.50
CA ASP A 42 -0.35 4.45 6.67
C ASP A 42 0.49 5.48 7.40
N THR A 43 -0.15 6.41 8.11
CA THR A 43 0.56 7.41 8.91
C THR A 43 1.47 6.73 9.95
N LEU A 44 0.98 5.68 10.62
CA LEU A 44 1.77 4.92 11.59
C LEU A 44 2.97 4.23 10.93
N ASP A 45 2.77 3.66 9.74
CA ASP A 45 3.86 3.02 9.01
C ASP A 45 4.93 4.03 8.58
N PHE A 46 4.52 5.12 7.96
CA PHE A 46 5.46 6.02 7.30
C PHE A 46 6.08 7.06 8.23
N ARG A 47 5.42 7.40 9.33
CA ARG A 47 5.98 8.31 10.35
C ARG A 47 6.68 7.58 11.49
N PHE A 48 6.40 6.30 11.69
CA PHE A 48 6.98 5.54 12.81
C PHE A 48 7.62 4.24 12.36
N ALA A 49 6.85 3.27 11.84
CA ALA A 49 7.36 1.92 11.60
C ALA A 49 8.60 1.89 10.70
N ARG A 50 8.62 2.72 9.65
CA ARG A 50 9.74 2.88 8.73
C ARG A 50 11.06 3.22 9.44
N TYR A 51 11.02 4.10 10.44
CA TYR A 51 12.22 4.57 11.15
C TYR A 51 12.67 3.62 12.27
N PHE A 52 11.84 2.67 12.64
CA PHE A 52 12.18 1.60 13.58
C PHE A 52 12.61 0.31 12.85
N GLU A 53 12.71 0.33 11.52
CA GLU A 53 13.18 -0.84 10.78
C GLU A 53 14.71 -0.90 10.79
N ASP A 54 15.23 -1.97 11.36
CA ASP A 54 16.67 -2.27 11.33
C ASP A 54 17.01 -3.05 10.06
N TYR A 55 17.88 -2.47 9.23
CA TYR A 55 18.42 -3.12 8.04
C TYR A 55 19.71 -3.86 8.37
N SER A 56 19.75 -5.16 8.07
CA SER A 56 20.95 -6.00 8.20
C SER A 56 21.97 -5.67 7.11
N THR A 57 21.51 -5.21 5.96
CA THR A 57 22.34 -4.85 4.82
C THR A 57 21.73 -3.65 4.10
N GLU A 58 22.55 -2.67 3.78
CA GLU A 58 22.19 -1.59 2.88
C GLU A 58 23.04 -1.69 1.63
N ILE A 59 22.38 -1.76 0.46
CA ILE A 59 23.03 -1.80 -0.83
C ILE A 59 22.95 -0.39 -1.41
N ASP A 60 24.06 0.35 -1.34
CA ASP A 60 24.25 1.62 -2.04
C ASP A 60 25.14 1.37 -3.26
N PRO A 61 24.60 1.40 -4.49
CA PRO A 61 25.40 1.19 -5.69
C PRO A 61 26.38 2.32 -6.01
N GLY A 62 26.24 3.49 -5.38
CA GLY A 62 26.97 4.70 -5.77
C GLY A 62 26.59 5.22 -7.17
N PRO A 63 27.32 6.21 -7.71
CA PRO A 63 26.98 6.88 -8.97
C PRO A 63 27.25 6.02 -10.22
N ASP A 64 28.10 5.00 -10.11
CA ASP A 64 28.44 4.06 -11.20
C ASP A 64 28.11 2.63 -10.75
N PRO A 65 26.83 2.22 -10.86
CA PRO A 65 26.35 0.99 -10.25
C PRO A 65 26.90 -0.25 -10.95
N ASP A 66 27.56 -1.14 -10.19
CA ASP A 66 27.94 -2.47 -10.67
C ASP A 66 26.80 -3.48 -10.44
N PRO A 67 26.15 -4.00 -11.51
CA PRO A 67 25.09 -4.99 -11.37
C PRO A 67 25.57 -6.30 -10.74
N GLY A 68 26.86 -6.64 -10.88
CA GLY A 68 27.46 -7.81 -10.24
C GLY A 68 27.52 -7.66 -8.74
N ALA A 69 28.08 -6.56 -8.24
CA ALA A 69 28.14 -6.27 -6.81
C ALA A 69 26.75 -6.25 -6.14
N ILE A 70 25.75 -5.64 -6.79
CA ILE A 70 24.36 -5.63 -6.29
C ILE A 70 23.80 -7.06 -6.23
N ALA A 71 23.96 -7.85 -7.29
CA ALA A 71 23.46 -9.22 -7.33
C ALA A 71 24.15 -10.12 -6.29
N ASP A 72 25.46 -9.95 -6.10
CA ASP A 72 26.25 -10.68 -5.11
C ASP A 72 25.83 -10.32 -3.68
N ALA A 73 25.61 -9.04 -3.39
CA ALA A 73 25.10 -8.59 -2.09
C ALA A 73 23.71 -9.18 -1.78
N LEU A 74 22.79 -9.15 -2.75
CA LEU A 74 21.45 -9.75 -2.60
C LEU A 74 21.55 -11.27 -2.33
N VAL A 75 22.31 -12.00 -3.14
CA VAL A 75 22.48 -13.46 -2.98
C VAL A 75 23.11 -13.79 -1.63
N ASN A 76 24.08 -13.01 -1.17
CA ASN A 76 24.70 -13.21 0.14
C ASN A 76 23.67 -13.06 1.26
N SER A 77 22.91 -11.96 1.30
CA SER A 77 21.86 -11.77 2.32
C SER A 77 20.79 -12.86 2.24
N MET A 78 20.39 -13.28 1.04
CA MET A 78 19.41 -14.35 0.85
C MET A 78 19.92 -15.71 1.36
N ARG A 79 21.20 -16.04 1.09
CA ARG A 79 21.83 -17.26 1.59
C ARG A 79 22.01 -17.24 3.09
N THR A 80 22.48 -16.13 3.66
CA THR A 80 22.55 -15.96 5.11
C THR A 80 21.19 -16.19 5.76
N ALA A 81 20.11 -15.62 5.19
CA ALA A 81 18.77 -15.84 5.70
C ALA A 81 18.35 -17.31 5.68
N TYR A 82 18.71 -18.04 4.61
CA TYR A 82 18.37 -19.45 4.46
C TYR A 82 19.22 -20.38 5.34
N GLU A 83 20.54 -20.19 5.36
CA GLU A 83 21.50 -21.06 6.02
C GLU A 83 21.48 -20.87 7.54
N GLU A 84 21.44 -19.62 8.01
CA GLU A 84 21.38 -19.31 9.45
C GLU A 84 19.96 -19.36 10.03
N GLY A 85 18.93 -19.36 9.17
CA GLY A 85 17.53 -19.30 9.59
C GLY A 85 17.14 -17.98 10.28
N LYS A 86 17.94 -16.92 10.13
CA LYS A 86 17.66 -15.59 10.68
C LYS A 86 17.18 -14.66 9.57
N PRO A 87 16.04 -13.96 9.72
CA PRO A 87 15.60 -13.01 8.71
C PRO A 87 16.67 -11.97 8.38
N GLN A 88 16.79 -11.60 7.10
CA GLN A 88 17.68 -10.54 6.64
C GLN A 88 16.85 -9.41 6.03
N ASN A 89 16.91 -8.24 6.65
CA ASN A 89 16.29 -7.02 6.14
C ASN A 89 17.30 -6.27 5.27
N VAL A 90 16.96 -6.01 4.01
CA VAL A 90 17.85 -5.39 3.03
C VAL A 90 17.21 -4.15 2.45
N MET A 91 17.89 -3.01 2.57
CA MET A 91 17.54 -1.78 1.85
C MET A 91 18.37 -1.70 0.56
N VAL A 92 17.72 -1.34 -0.55
CA VAL A 92 18.37 -1.21 -1.85
C VAL A 92 18.19 0.21 -2.37
N HIS A 93 19.23 1.03 -2.26
CA HIS A 93 19.18 2.46 -2.49
C HIS A 93 19.16 2.82 -3.98
N THR A 94 18.54 3.94 -4.32
CA THR A 94 18.54 4.43 -5.70
C THR A 94 19.84 5.12 -6.06
N VAL A 95 20.12 5.17 -7.37
CA VAL A 95 21.28 5.89 -7.90
C VAL A 95 20.83 7.28 -8.34
N ARG A 96 20.92 8.25 -7.43
CA ARG A 96 20.61 9.66 -7.72
C ARG A 96 21.80 10.35 -8.38
N LEU A 97 21.63 10.87 -9.58
CA LEU A 97 22.65 11.60 -10.33
C LEU A 97 22.41 13.12 -10.37
N GLY A 98 21.20 13.56 -10.03
CA GLY A 98 20.85 14.98 -10.02
C GLY A 98 19.55 15.25 -9.25
N ALA A 99 19.08 16.50 -9.34
CA ALA A 99 17.85 16.91 -8.67
C ALA A 99 16.61 16.17 -9.19
N ASP A 100 16.53 16.01 -10.52
CA ASP A 100 15.47 15.35 -11.28
C ASP A 100 16.06 14.23 -12.18
N LEU A 101 17.11 13.55 -11.72
CA LEU A 101 17.83 12.57 -12.53
C LEU A 101 18.33 11.39 -11.69
N TRP A 102 17.91 10.19 -12.08
CA TRP A 102 18.32 8.92 -11.48
C TRP A 102 18.75 7.92 -12.54
N ARG A 103 19.65 7.01 -12.18
CA ARG A 103 19.94 5.81 -12.96
C ARG A 103 19.02 4.70 -12.49
N GLU A 104 18.14 4.24 -13.38
CA GLU A 104 17.31 3.06 -13.11
C GLU A 104 18.17 1.80 -13.11
N TYR A 105 17.85 0.85 -12.25
CA TYR A 105 18.27 -0.54 -12.39
C TYR A 105 17.14 -1.49 -11.96
N ALA A 106 17.10 -2.68 -12.54
CA ALA A 106 16.08 -3.68 -12.26
C ALA A 106 16.69 -4.87 -11.50
N ILE A 107 16.00 -5.32 -10.47
CA ILE A 107 16.28 -6.54 -9.71
C ILE A 107 15.19 -7.55 -10.05
N ARG A 108 15.55 -8.71 -10.56
CA ARG A 108 14.63 -9.81 -10.83
C ARG A 108 14.97 -11.03 -10.00
N PHE A 109 13.99 -11.51 -9.26
CA PHE A 109 14.00 -12.79 -8.56
C PHE A 109 13.32 -13.83 -9.45
N ASP A 110 14.06 -14.88 -9.79
CA ASP A 110 13.62 -15.96 -10.69
C ASP A 110 13.52 -17.27 -9.89
N PRO A 111 12.33 -17.60 -9.34
CA PRO A 111 12.10 -18.85 -8.64
C PRO A 111 12.31 -20.11 -9.48
N GLU A 112 12.00 -20.06 -10.78
CA GLU A 112 12.05 -21.23 -11.65
C GLU A 112 13.49 -21.70 -11.87
N ASN A 113 14.42 -20.74 -11.95
CA ASN A 113 15.84 -21.02 -12.17
C ASN A 113 16.71 -20.79 -10.92
N GLU A 114 16.11 -20.48 -9.78
CA GLU A 114 16.78 -20.14 -8.51
C GLU A 114 17.87 -19.08 -8.69
N LYS A 115 17.53 -18.00 -9.41
CA LYS A 115 18.48 -16.93 -9.77
C LYS A 115 18.02 -15.57 -9.29
N VAL A 116 19.00 -14.73 -9.00
CA VAL A 116 18.83 -13.29 -8.87
C VAL A 116 19.50 -12.64 -10.07
N ALA A 117 18.80 -11.73 -10.72
CA ALA A 117 19.26 -11.02 -11.89
C ALA A 117 19.24 -9.51 -11.63
N VAL A 118 20.31 -8.82 -12.00
CA VAL A 118 20.38 -7.35 -11.90
C VAL A 118 20.76 -6.77 -13.25
N ARG A 119 20.07 -5.72 -13.67
CA ARG A 119 20.31 -5.02 -14.93
C ARG A 119 20.27 -3.52 -14.72
N ILE A 120 21.34 -2.83 -15.08
CA ILE A 120 21.35 -1.36 -15.10
C ILE A 120 20.54 -0.88 -16.31
N GLY A 121 19.70 0.12 -16.07
CA GLY A 121 18.74 0.70 -17.00
C GLY A 121 19.12 2.13 -17.46
N PRO A 122 18.18 2.81 -18.15
CA PRO A 122 18.38 4.19 -18.61
C PRO A 122 18.40 5.18 -17.44
N LEU A 123 18.71 6.43 -17.76
CA LEU A 123 18.42 7.54 -16.87
C LEU A 123 16.92 7.83 -16.90
N VAL A 124 16.36 8.17 -15.74
CA VAL A 124 14.96 8.56 -15.59
C VAL A 124 14.84 9.88 -14.83
N ASN A 125 13.76 10.61 -15.05
CA ASN A 125 13.37 11.75 -14.24
C ASN A 125 12.50 11.33 -13.02
N THR A 126 12.09 12.28 -12.18
CA THR A 126 11.19 12.02 -11.04
C THR A 126 9.87 11.39 -11.47
N GLY A 127 9.37 11.73 -12.67
CA GLY A 127 8.19 11.10 -13.27
C GLY A 127 8.45 9.71 -13.86
N GLN A 128 9.63 9.13 -13.63
CA GLN A 128 10.07 7.82 -14.14
C GLN A 128 10.06 7.69 -15.66
N VAL A 129 10.10 8.81 -16.37
CA VAL A 129 10.18 8.83 -17.82
C VAL A 129 11.65 8.60 -18.19
N PRO A 130 11.97 7.52 -18.93
CA PRO A 130 13.33 7.25 -19.35
C PRO A 130 13.79 8.27 -20.40
N TYR A 131 15.03 8.72 -20.29
CA TYR A 131 15.71 9.51 -21.31
C TYR A 131 16.27 8.57 -22.40
N PRO A 132 15.73 8.60 -23.63
CA PRO A 132 16.16 7.67 -24.68
C PRO A 132 17.65 7.83 -25.02
N GLY A 133 18.34 6.71 -25.23
CA GLY A 133 19.76 6.69 -25.61
C GLY A 133 20.72 6.88 -24.42
N THR A 134 20.21 6.80 -23.19
CA THR A 134 21.02 6.85 -21.96
C THR A 134 21.27 5.47 -21.36
N GLU A 135 20.72 4.43 -21.97
CA GLU A 135 21.00 3.03 -21.68
C GLU A 135 22.51 2.75 -21.73
N PRO A 136 23.12 2.11 -20.71
CA PRO A 136 24.54 1.74 -20.73
C PRO A 136 24.86 0.82 -21.92
N GLU A 137 25.91 1.13 -22.67
CA GLU A 137 26.38 0.29 -23.78
C GLU A 137 26.84 -1.09 -23.26
N GLY A 138 26.45 -2.15 -23.96
CA GLY A 138 26.83 -3.52 -23.58
C GLY A 138 25.99 -4.17 -22.47
N MET A 139 24.75 -3.69 -22.24
CA MET A 139 23.78 -4.23 -21.28
C MET A 139 23.81 -5.76 -21.21
N THR A 140 24.44 -6.30 -20.17
CA THR A 140 24.28 -7.69 -19.80
C THR A 140 23.66 -7.72 -18.42
N GLU A 141 22.45 -8.28 -18.37
CA GLU A 141 21.83 -8.69 -17.13
C GLU A 141 22.77 -9.66 -16.41
N VAL A 142 23.24 -9.29 -15.23
CA VAL A 142 24.09 -10.15 -14.42
C VAL A 142 23.20 -11.09 -13.65
N ARG A 143 23.40 -12.40 -13.85
CA ARG A 143 22.67 -13.46 -13.15
C ARG A 143 23.58 -14.12 -12.12
N ARG A 144 23.07 -14.29 -10.90
CA ARG A 144 23.70 -15.06 -9.83
C ARG A 144 22.80 -16.21 -9.41
N ASN A 145 23.41 -17.37 -9.23
CA ASN A 145 22.71 -18.56 -8.77
C ASN A 145 22.57 -18.50 -7.26
N LEU A 146 21.35 -18.63 -6.77
CA LEU A 146 21.04 -18.67 -5.35
C LEU A 146 21.21 -20.09 -4.80
N SER A 147 20.82 -21.11 -5.58
CA SER A 147 20.80 -22.53 -5.20
C SER A 147 19.94 -22.81 -3.96
N VAL A 148 18.89 -22.00 -3.79
CA VAL A 148 17.91 -22.11 -2.71
C VAL A 148 16.52 -21.96 -3.34
N PRO A 149 15.55 -22.83 -2.98
CA PRO A 149 14.19 -22.70 -3.48
C PRO A 149 13.56 -21.37 -3.04
N LEU A 150 13.12 -20.57 -4.01
CA LEU A 150 12.67 -19.20 -3.79
C LEU A 150 11.15 -19.06 -3.96
N VAL A 151 10.53 -18.21 -3.14
CA VAL A 151 9.15 -17.77 -3.31
C VAL A 151 9.12 -16.25 -3.20
N HIS A 152 8.68 -15.55 -4.25
CA HIS A 152 8.37 -14.12 -4.14
C HIS A 152 6.91 -13.95 -3.71
N THR A 153 6.65 -12.96 -2.85
CA THR A 153 5.29 -12.71 -2.33
C THR A 153 4.54 -11.63 -3.10
N TYR A 154 5.24 -10.86 -3.94
CA TYR A 154 4.70 -9.66 -4.58
C TYR A 154 4.96 -9.59 -6.10
N SER A 155 6.18 -9.25 -6.51
CA SER A 155 6.62 -9.20 -7.91
C SER A 155 7.87 -10.07 -8.12
N SER A 156 8.10 -10.51 -9.36
CA SER A 156 9.37 -11.11 -9.78
C SER A 156 10.40 -10.07 -10.20
N GLU A 157 10.00 -8.91 -10.71
CA GLU A 157 10.92 -7.80 -11.08
C GLU A 157 10.59 -6.51 -10.32
N TYR A 158 11.63 -5.82 -9.86
CA TYR A 158 11.58 -4.56 -9.12
C TYR A 158 12.50 -3.55 -9.78
N ARG A 159 11.97 -2.41 -10.23
CA ARG A 159 12.79 -1.30 -10.72
C ARG A 159 13.12 -0.35 -9.59
N VAL A 160 14.39 -0.02 -9.48
CA VAL A 160 14.95 0.90 -8.51
C VAL A 160 15.37 2.14 -9.28
N ASN A 161 14.56 3.19 -9.21
CA ASN A 161 14.67 4.29 -10.18
C ASN A 161 14.35 5.69 -9.63
N ILE A 162 13.70 5.83 -8.47
CA ILE A 162 13.45 7.12 -7.81
C ILE A 162 13.42 6.95 -6.28
N PHE A 163 13.50 8.06 -5.55
CA PHE A 163 13.35 8.11 -4.08
C PHE A 163 14.42 7.30 -3.34
N ASN A 164 14.08 6.63 -2.24
CA ASN A 164 15.02 5.86 -1.42
C ASN A 164 15.21 4.41 -1.89
N GLY A 165 14.42 3.96 -2.86
CA GLY A 165 14.45 2.57 -3.34
C GLY A 165 13.67 1.59 -2.44
N PRO A 166 13.56 0.32 -2.86
CA PRO A 166 12.78 -0.69 -2.16
C PRO A 166 13.55 -1.30 -0.98
N SER A 167 12.80 -1.79 0.01
CA SER A 167 13.34 -2.73 1.00
C SER A 167 12.71 -4.10 0.91
N PHE A 168 13.52 -5.11 1.24
CA PHE A 168 13.15 -6.52 1.21
C PHE A 168 13.44 -7.15 2.56
N ARG A 169 12.62 -8.12 2.95
CA ARG A 169 12.98 -9.09 4.00
C ARG A 169 13.07 -10.47 3.39
N PHE A 170 14.20 -11.12 3.60
CA PHE A 170 14.42 -12.51 3.24
C PHE A 170 14.23 -13.38 4.48
N GLU A 171 13.33 -14.35 4.41
CA GLU A 171 13.02 -15.22 5.55
C GLU A 171 12.82 -16.66 5.08
N ARG A 172 13.39 -17.60 5.84
CA ARG A 172 13.22 -19.03 5.58
C ARG A 172 11.94 -19.53 6.24
N GLU A 173 11.02 -20.07 5.44
CA GLU A 173 9.90 -20.86 5.94
C GLU A 173 10.04 -22.31 5.43
N GLY A 174 10.40 -23.22 6.34
CA GLY A 174 10.66 -24.62 5.99
C GLY A 174 11.88 -24.77 5.07
N ASN A 175 11.67 -25.26 3.85
CA ASN A 175 12.71 -25.48 2.84
C ASN A 175 12.71 -24.44 1.73
N GLN A 176 11.99 -23.32 1.92
CA GLN A 176 11.89 -22.26 0.94
C GLN A 176 12.32 -20.93 1.56
N LEU A 177 12.90 -20.07 0.73
CA LEU A 177 13.22 -18.69 1.06
C LEU A 177 12.13 -17.78 0.49
N TYR A 178 11.51 -16.98 1.35
CA TYR A 178 10.48 -16.02 0.98
C TYR A 178 11.09 -14.63 0.81
N VAL A 179 10.72 -13.95 -0.27
CA VAL A 179 11.04 -12.55 -0.53
C VAL A 179 9.82 -11.70 -0.19
N HIS A 180 9.90 -10.97 0.91
CA HIS A 180 8.88 -10.03 1.35
C HIS A 180 9.26 -8.62 0.92
N PHE A 181 8.42 -8.00 0.09
CA PHE A 181 8.58 -6.62 -0.33
C PHE A 181 7.95 -5.67 0.70
N LEU A 182 8.70 -4.62 1.11
CA LEU A 182 8.29 -3.64 2.13
C LEU A 182 7.67 -4.32 3.36
N ASP A 183 8.42 -5.23 3.98
CA ASP A 183 7.86 -6.09 5.03
C ASP A 183 7.37 -5.31 6.26
N TRP A 184 8.00 -4.17 6.57
CA TRP A 184 7.63 -3.30 7.69
C TRP A 184 6.26 -2.64 7.50
N HIS A 185 5.92 -2.30 6.25
CA HIS A 185 4.62 -1.72 5.92
C HIS A 185 3.53 -2.79 6.06
N ARG A 186 2.43 -2.48 6.72
CA ARG A 186 1.30 -3.39 7.00
C ARG A 186 1.63 -4.59 7.88
N ARG A 187 2.79 -4.58 8.56
CA ARG A 187 3.24 -5.67 9.46
C ARG A 187 2.38 -5.78 10.71
N TRP A 188 2.02 -4.62 11.29
CA TRP A 188 1.29 -4.54 12.56
C TRP A 188 0.23 -3.43 12.57
N SER A 189 0.55 -2.30 11.95
CA SER A 189 -0.33 -1.12 11.80
C SER A 189 -1.63 -1.46 11.07
N HIS A 190 -1.61 -2.37 10.11
CA HIS A 190 -2.79 -2.72 9.31
C HIS A 190 -3.51 -3.96 9.85
N SER A 191 -3.97 -3.87 11.09
CA SER A 191 -4.69 -4.96 11.77
C SER A 191 -6.04 -4.51 12.33
N LEU A 192 -7.02 -5.41 12.28
CA LEU A 192 -8.35 -5.17 12.83
C LEU A 192 -8.31 -5.14 14.36
N THR A 193 -7.40 -5.89 14.98
CA THR A 193 -7.16 -5.79 16.43
C THR A 193 -6.68 -4.39 16.80
N LEU A 194 -5.73 -3.82 16.05
CA LEU A 194 -5.24 -2.46 16.33
C LEU A 194 -6.32 -1.42 16.09
N ALA A 195 -7.20 -1.61 15.10
CA ALA A 195 -8.36 -0.75 14.91
C ALA A 195 -9.23 -0.65 16.18
N VAL A 196 -9.47 -1.78 16.86
CA VAL A 196 -10.19 -1.82 18.14
C VAL A 196 -9.39 -1.12 19.25
N VAL A 197 -8.10 -1.40 19.37
CA VAL A 197 -7.24 -0.79 20.40
C VAL A 197 -7.17 0.73 20.25
N VAL A 198 -6.96 1.23 19.03
CA VAL A 198 -6.95 2.66 18.70
C VAL A 198 -8.32 3.28 19.00
N GLY A 199 -9.41 2.62 18.61
CA GLY A 199 -10.76 3.09 18.93
C GLY A 199 -10.98 3.22 20.43
N LEU A 200 -10.59 2.21 21.23
CA LEU A 200 -10.68 2.27 22.69
C LEU A 200 -9.82 3.38 23.30
N ALA A 201 -8.59 3.55 22.81
CA ALA A 201 -7.68 4.60 23.27
C ALA A 201 -8.23 6.01 22.98
N ILE A 202 -8.78 6.23 21.78
CA ILE A 202 -9.43 7.50 21.42
C ILE A 202 -10.70 7.72 22.25
N ALA A 203 -11.51 6.67 22.47
CA ALA A 203 -12.68 6.79 23.33
C ALA A 203 -12.33 7.17 24.76
N LEU A 204 -11.27 6.59 25.30
CA LEU A 204 -10.76 6.92 26.63
C LEU A 204 -10.27 8.37 26.70
N LEU A 205 -9.41 8.77 25.77
CA LEU A 205 -8.81 10.10 25.71
C LEU A 205 -9.89 11.19 25.57
N VAL A 206 -10.75 11.06 24.56
CA VAL A 206 -11.82 12.03 24.32
C VAL A 206 -12.88 11.97 25.41
N GLY A 207 -13.16 10.78 25.97
CA GLY A 207 -14.07 10.60 27.10
C GLY A 207 -13.64 11.36 28.34
N MET A 208 -12.34 11.37 28.64
CA MET A 208 -11.76 12.14 29.75
C MET A 208 -11.79 13.65 29.51
N LEU A 209 -11.64 14.11 28.26
CA LEU A 209 -11.50 15.54 27.94
C LEU A 209 -12.83 16.23 27.62
N ALA A 210 -13.77 15.52 26.99
CA ALA A 210 -15.00 16.07 26.42
C ALA A 210 -16.27 15.31 26.88
N GLY A 211 -16.11 14.30 27.74
CA GLY A 211 -17.21 13.51 28.30
C GLY A 211 -17.42 12.18 27.57
N TRP A 212 -17.81 11.16 28.34
CA TRP A 212 -17.87 9.76 27.88
C TRP A 212 -18.77 9.52 26.68
N ASN A 213 -19.89 10.25 26.54
CA ASN A 213 -20.76 10.09 25.39
C ASN A 213 -20.05 10.48 24.08
N ILE A 214 -19.32 11.60 24.08
CA ILE A 214 -18.54 12.03 22.91
C ILE A 214 -17.35 11.08 22.71
N GLY A 215 -16.71 10.67 23.79
CA GLY A 215 -15.62 9.69 23.76
C GLY A 215 -16.00 8.39 23.06
N ILE A 216 -17.11 7.76 23.45
CA ILE A 216 -17.56 6.50 22.85
C ILE A 216 -17.75 6.65 21.33
N TRP A 217 -18.40 7.72 20.88
CA TRP A 217 -18.58 7.97 19.45
C TRP A 217 -17.25 8.25 18.75
N ALA A 218 -16.36 9.02 19.37
CA ALA A 218 -15.05 9.33 18.83
C ALA A 218 -14.20 8.07 18.60
N GLY A 219 -14.17 7.17 19.59
CA GLY A 219 -13.47 5.90 19.45
C GLY A 219 -14.09 4.97 18.42
N LEU A 220 -15.42 4.89 18.39
CA LEU A 220 -16.13 4.05 17.42
C LEU A 220 -15.84 4.49 15.98
N VAL A 221 -16.00 5.78 15.66
CA VAL A 221 -15.78 6.27 14.29
C VAL A 221 -14.32 6.18 13.87
N ALA A 222 -13.38 6.47 14.77
CA ALA A 222 -11.95 6.33 14.49
C ALA A 222 -11.56 4.87 14.22
N GLY A 223 -12.03 3.94 15.07
CA GLY A 223 -11.78 2.51 14.91
C GLY A 223 -12.41 1.95 13.65
N LEU A 224 -13.62 2.39 13.28
CA LEU A 224 -14.25 1.99 12.02
C LEU A 224 -13.54 2.56 10.80
N GLY A 225 -13.09 3.81 10.83
CA GLY A 225 -12.26 4.38 9.77
C GLY A 225 -10.98 3.57 9.57
N PHE A 226 -10.29 3.26 10.67
CA PHE A 226 -9.08 2.43 10.67
C PHE A 226 -9.34 1.03 10.09
N ALA A 227 -10.42 0.37 10.53
CA ALA A 227 -10.81 -0.93 9.99
C ALA A 227 -11.17 -0.85 8.50
N GLY A 228 -11.84 0.22 8.07
CA GLY A 228 -12.17 0.50 6.67
C GLY A 228 -10.91 0.52 5.80
N HIS A 229 -9.88 1.25 6.21
CA HIS A 229 -8.57 1.27 5.55
C HIS A 229 -7.98 -0.14 5.38
N VAL A 230 -7.89 -0.89 6.48
CA VAL A 230 -7.33 -2.25 6.47
C VAL A 230 -8.09 -3.18 5.51
N LEU A 231 -9.42 -3.04 5.45
CA LEU A 231 -10.25 -3.85 4.55
C LEU A 231 -10.11 -3.42 3.09
N GLU A 232 -9.99 -2.13 2.80
CA GLU A 232 -9.73 -1.63 1.44
C GLU A 232 -8.38 -2.12 0.91
N ASP A 233 -7.37 -2.16 1.77
CA ASP A 233 -6.06 -2.68 1.41
C ASP A 233 -6.02 -4.18 1.12
N GLN A 234 -6.95 -4.94 1.68
CA GLN A 234 -7.12 -6.35 1.31
C GLN A 234 -7.66 -6.54 -0.10
N LEU A 235 -8.21 -5.52 -0.76
CA LEU A 235 -8.57 -5.59 -2.18
C LEU A 235 -7.33 -5.52 -3.09
N GLY A 236 -6.20 -5.02 -2.57
CA GLY A 236 -4.94 -4.85 -3.28
C GLY A 236 -4.09 -6.12 -3.41
N TYR A 237 -2.82 -5.95 -3.79
CA TYR A 237 -1.87 -7.05 -3.96
C TYR A 237 -1.07 -7.37 -2.70
N MET A 238 -0.72 -6.34 -1.90
CA MET A 238 0.13 -6.52 -0.70
C MET A 238 -0.61 -7.23 0.44
N GLY A 239 -1.91 -6.98 0.59
CA GLY A 239 -2.68 -7.47 1.73
C GLY A 239 -2.23 -6.86 3.05
N SER A 240 -2.51 -7.53 4.17
CA SER A 240 -2.21 -7.01 5.52
C SER A 240 -2.17 -8.13 6.57
N ASN A 241 -1.55 -7.85 7.73
CA ASN A 241 -1.66 -8.72 8.90
C ASN A 241 -2.92 -8.40 9.72
N LEU A 242 -4.03 -9.08 9.41
CA LEU A 242 -5.35 -8.77 9.96
C LEU A 242 -5.48 -8.91 11.47
N LEU A 243 -4.70 -9.81 12.10
CA LEU A 243 -4.88 -10.20 13.49
C LEU A 243 -3.63 -10.02 14.35
N TRP A 244 -2.73 -9.10 13.97
CA TRP A 244 -1.65 -8.70 14.87
C TRP A 244 -2.20 -8.28 16.25
N PRO A 245 -1.56 -8.59 17.40
CA PRO A 245 -0.31 -9.33 17.57
C PRO A 245 -0.46 -10.86 17.66
N PHE A 246 -1.67 -11.41 17.52
CA PHE A 246 -1.91 -12.85 17.63
C PHE A 246 -1.27 -13.66 16.50
N THR A 247 -1.08 -13.04 15.34
CA THR A 247 -0.30 -13.60 14.23
C THR A 247 0.72 -12.57 13.72
N ARG A 248 1.82 -13.09 13.17
CA ARG A 248 2.83 -12.33 12.44
C ARG A 248 2.73 -12.54 10.93
N LYS A 249 1.85 -13.45 10.49
CA LYS A 249 1.70 -13.78 9.06
C LYS A 249 0.81 -12.77 8.37
N ARG A 250 1.33 -12.19 7.29
CA ARG A 250 0.55 -11.34 6.38
C ARG A 250 -0.42 -12.22 5.58
N VAL A 251 -1.68 -11.82 5.51
CA VAL A 251 -2.67 -12.43 4.62
C VAL A 251 -2.55 -11.74 3.26
N PRO A 252 -2.32 -12.48 2.15
CA PRO A 252 -2.27 -11.89 0.82
C PRO A 252 -3.58 -11.21 0.46
N GLY A 253 -3.50 -10.08 -0.24
CA GLY A 253 -4.68 -9.39 -0.74
C GLY A 253 -5.36 -10.14 -1.89
N LEU A 254 -6.58 -9.72 -2.23
CA LEU A 254 -7.44 -10.34 -3.24
C LEU A 254 -7.00 -10.03 -4.69
N ARG A 255 -6.01 -9.15 -4.89
CA ARG A 255 -5.45 -8.77 -6.21
C ARG A 255 -6.52 -8.23 -7.17
N MET A 256 -7.54 -7.58 -6.61
CA MET A 256 -8.68 -7.05 -7.37
C MET A 256 -8.33 -5.69 -7.98
N VAL A 257 -7.63 -4.84 -7.24
CA VAL A 257 -7.33 -3.45 -7.61
C VAL A 257 -5.85 -3.13 -7.38
N HIS A 258 -5.31 -2.19 -8.16
CA HIS A 258 -4.01 -1.57 -7.92
C HIS A 258 -4.21 -0.21 -7.25
N SER A 259 -3.27 0.22 -6.42
CA SER A 259 -3.35 1.52 -5.72
C SER A 259 -3.36 2.68 -6.71
N GLY A 260 -2.68 2.53 -7.85
CA GLY A 260 -2.65 3.50 -8.95
C GLY A 260 -3.86 3.46 -9.90
N ASP A 261 -4.78 2.49 -9.78
CA ASP A 261 -5.90 2.39 -10.73
C ASP A 261 -6.90 3.54 -10.55
N ALA A 262 -7.13 4.31 -11.62
CA ALA A 262 -8.00 5.49 -11.56
C ALA A 262 -9.48 5.14 -11.29
N ILE A 263 -10.00 4.08 -11.91
CA ILE A 263 -11.43 3.71 -11.79
C ILE A 263 -11.79 3.27 -10.35
N PRO A 264 -11.07 2.32 -9.71
CA PRO A 264 -11.33 1.93 -8.33
C PRO A 264 -11.24 3.11 -7.35
N ASN A 265 -10.20 3.95 -7.44
CA ASN A 265 -10.08 5.14 -6.58
C ASN A 265 -11.26 6.10 -6.79
N PHE A 266 -11.61 6.40 -8.04
CA PHE A 266 -12.77 7.24 -8.35
C PHE A 266 -14.06 6.64 -7.78
N LEU A 267 -14.30 5.34 -7.99
CA LEU A 267 -15.51 4.66 -7.52
C LEU A 267 -15.61 4.66 -6.00
N THR A 268 -14.52 4.45 -5.28
CA THR A 268 -14.52 4.51 -3.81
C THR A 268 -14.85 5.90 -3.32
N VAL A 269 -14.17 6.94 -3.84
CA VAL A 269 -14.45 8.33 -3.45
C VAL A 269 -15.89 8.72 -3.80
N TRP A 270 -16.35 8.40 -5.02
CA TRP A 270 -17.70 8.68 -5.48
C TRP A 270 -18.75 7.99 -4.59
N THR A 271 -18.56 6.70 -4.32
CA THR A 271 -19.47 5.91 -3.47
C THR A 271 -19.51 6.46 -2.05
N ALA A 272 -18.34 6.79 -1.48
CA ALA A 272 -18.25 7.38 -0.14
C ALA A 272 -18.99 8.72 -0.08
N VAL A 273 -18.79 9.61 -1.05
CA VAL A 273 -19.51 10.91 -1.12
C VAL A 273 -21.02 10.70 -1.27
N ALA A 274 -21.45 9.80 -2.15
CA ALA A 274 -22.87 9.49 -2.32
C ALA A 274 -23.49 8.96 -1.01
N ILE A 275 -22.81 8.06 -0.31
CA ILE A 275 -23.26 7.52 0.99
C ILE A 275 -23.30 8.62 2.05
N ILE A 276 -22.30 9.50 2.10
CA ILE A 276 -22.30 10.66 3.01
C ILE A 276 -23.54 11.51 2.76
N LEU A 277 -23.78 11.94 1.52
CA LEU A 277 -24.93 12.76 1.16
C LEU A 277 -26.26 12.07 1.51
N PHE A 278 -26.36 10.77 1.22
CA PHE A 278 -27.54 9.98 1.57
C PHE A 278 -27.78 9.94 3.08
N ASN A 279 -26.76 9.68 3.88
CA ASN A 279 -26.89 9.61 5.34
C ASN A 279 -27.19 10.99 5.96
N LEU A 280 -26.57 12.06 5.45
CA LEU A 280 -26.88 13.42 5.87
C LEU A 280 -28.34 13.79 5.60
N ASP A 281 -28.86 13.45 4.42
CA ASP A 281 -30.26 13.69 4.06
C ASP A 281 -31.22 12.82 4.90
N ARG A 282 -30.93 11.52 5.01
CA ARG A 282 -31.73 10.55 5.76
C ARG A 282 -31.88 10.91 7.24
N PHE A 283 -30.84 11.49 7.84
CA PHE A 283 -30.85 11.92 9.24
C PHE A 283 -31.18 13.40 9.43
N SER A 284 -31.49 14.13 8.35
CA SER A 284 -31.97 15.49 8.43
C SER A 284 -33.41 15.56 8.95
N ALA A 285 -33.83 16.74 9.40
CA ALA A 285 -35.21 16.97 9.82
C ALA A 285 -36.23 16.86 8.67
N GLN A 286 -35.78 17.00 7.42
CA GLN A 286 -36.62 16.97 6.22
C GLN A 286 -35.87 16.23 5.09
N PRO A 287 -35.82 14.89 5.12
CA PRO A 287 -35.20 14.10 4.07
C PRO A 287 -35.86 14.37 2.71
N ARG A 288 -35.05 14.55 1.67
CA ARG A 288 -35.49 14.88 0.31
C ARG A 288 -35.16 13.80 -0.71
N LEU A 289 -34.22 12.91 -0.40
CA LEU A 289 -33.78 11.88 -1.32
C LEU A 289 -34.67 10.66 -1.20
N ASP A 290 -35.23 10.21 -2.33
CA ASP A 290 -35.81 8.87 -2.40
C ASP A 290 -34.68 7.83 -2.30
N PRO A 291 -34.69 6.92 -1.32
CA PRO A 291 -33.57 6.00 -1.10
C PRO A 291 -33.30 5.08 -2.28
N TRP A 292 -34.33 4.58 -2.95
CA TRP A 292 -34.18 3.62 -4.04
C TRP A 292 -33.60 4.29 -5.27
N TRP A 293 -34.13 5.46 -5.65
CA TRP A 293 -33.63 6.20 -6.78
C TRP A 293 -32.24 6.76 -6.54
N PHE A 294 -31.99 7.34 -5.37
CA PHE A 294 -30.69 7.90 -5.07
C PHE A 294 -29.61 6.81 -5.01
N LEU A 295 -29.79 5.74 -4.24
CA LEU A 295 -28.79 4.67 -4.15
C LEU A 295 -28.66 3.90 -5.48
N GLY A 296 -29.77 3.69 -6.19
CA GLY A 296 -29.75 3.05 -7.51
C GLY A 296 -28.95 3.84 -8.55
N LEU A 297 -29.17 5.15 -8.64
CA LEU A 297 -28.53 6.00 -9.65
C LEU A 297 -27.15 6.52 -9.23
N ALA A 298 -26.95 6.86 -7.96
CA ALA A 298 -25.72 7.46 -7.48
C ALA A 298 -24.69 6.43 -6.99
N VAL A 299 -25.11 5.22 -6.60
CA VAL A 299 -24.18 4.17 -6.13
C VAL A 299 -24.17 2.98 -7.08
N ALA A 300 -25.30 2.30 -7.23
CA ALA A 300 -25.34 1.03 -7.97
C ALA A 300 -24.98 1.20 -9.44
N LEU A 301 -25.54 2.21 -10.12
CA LEU A 301 -25.29 2.44 -11.54
C LEU A 301 -23.80 2.75 -11.85
N PRO A 302 -23.12 3.73 -11.19
CA PRO A 302 -21.70 3.96 -11.40
C PRO A 302 -20.84 2.74 -11.09
N VAL A 303 -21.10 2.05 -9.97
CA VAL A 303 -20.35 0.84 -9.58
C VAL A 303 -20.50 -0.25 -10.63
N VAL A 304 -21.70 -0.52 -11.12
CA VAL A 304 -21.94 -1.54 -12.15
C VAL A 304 -21.30 -1.14 -13.48
N VAL A 305 -21.51 0.10 -13.94
CA VAL A 305 -21.01 0.55 -15.24
C VAL A 305 -19.49 0.62 -15.26
N LEU A 306 -18.89 1.36 -14.33
CA LEU A 306 -17.44 1.54 -14.29
C LEU A 306 -16.72 0.29 -13.80
N GLY A 307 -17.32 -0.47 -12.88
CA GLY A 307 -16.80 -1.77 -12.44
C GLY A 307 -16.77 -2.76 -13.59
N THR A 308 -17.84 -2.85 -14.40
CA THR A 308 -17.85 -3.69 -15.60
C THR A 308 -16.81 -3.24 -16.62
N ILE A 309 -16.69 -1.93 -16.87
CA ILE A 309 -15.66 -1.38 -17.76
C ILE A 309 -14.27 -1.76 -17.25
N TYR A 310 -13.99 -1.58 -15.96
CA TYR A 310 -12.72 -1.94 -15.35
C TYR A 310 -12.41 -3.43 -15.49
N SER A 311 -13.36 -4.31 -15.15
CA SER A 311 -13.20 -5.76 -15.27
C SER A 311 -12.95 -6.19 -16.72
N VAL A 312 -13.70 -5.63 -17.68
CA VAL A 312 -13.51 -5.92 -19.11
C VAL A 312 -12.15 -5.41 -19.60
N GLN A 313 -11.73 -4.22 -19.19
CA GLN A 313 -10.41 -3.68 -19.55
C GLN A 313 -9.27 -4.52 -18.95
N LYS A 314 -9.44 -5.03 -17.73
CA LYS A 314 -8.49 -5.90 -17.05
C LYS A 314 -8.40 -7.28 -17.71
N ALA A 315 -9.52 -7.81 -18.18
CA ALA A 315 -9.60 -9.13 -18.83
C ALA A 315 -9.15 -9.14 -20.29
N ARG A 316 -9.22 -8.00 -21.01
CA ARG A 316 -8.77 -7.91 -22.39
C ARG A 316 -7.23 -7.97 -22.47
N PRO A 317 -6.65 -8.94 -23.21
CA PRO A 317 -5.23 -8.90 -23.52
C PRO A 317 -4.96 -7.69 -24.42
N ARG A 318 -4.22 -6.71 -23.93
CA ARG A 318 -3.79 -5.55 -24.75
C ARG A 318 -2.41 -5.88 -25.33
N PRO A 319 -2.16 -5.68 -26.63
CA PRO A 319 -0.79 -5.70 -27.14
C PRO A 319 0.00 -4.60 -26.42
N GLY A 320 1.11 -4.99 -25.77
CA GLY A 320 1.88 -4.10 -24.89
C GLY A 320 1.34 -3.96 -23.46
N GLN A 321 0.46 -4.87 -22.99
CA GLN A 321 0.09 -4.92 -21.58
C GLN A 321 1.35 -5.06 -20.72
N ALA A 322 1.57 -4.09 -19.84
CA ALA A 322 2.46 -4.21 -18.70
C ALA A 322 2.29 -5.61 -18.10
N SER A 323 3.38 -6.38 -18.01
CA SER A 323 3.39 -7.68 -17.33
C SER A 323 2.80 -7.52 -15.93
N LEU A 324 2.36 -8.62 -15.31
CA LEU A 324 1.92 -8.58 -13.91
C LEU A 324 2.94 -7.84 -13.03
N GLU A 325 4.24 -8.03 -13.33
CA GLU A 325 5.36 -7.32 -12.72
C GLU A 325 5.29 -5.81 -12.92
N ALA A 326 5.03 -5.33 -14.14
CA ALA A 326 4.92 -3.91 -14.40
C ALA A 326 3.70 -3.26 -13.71
N LYS A 327 2.64 -4.02 -13.42
CA LYS A 327 1.53 -3.53 -12.60
C LYS A 327 1.85 -3.52 -11.11
N CYS A 328 2.49 -4.58 -10.60
CA CYS A 328 3.03 -4.60 -9.24
C CYS A 328 4.07 -3.49 -9.05
N GLN A 329 4.85 -3.16 -10.08
CA GLN A 329 5.78 -2.04 -10.06
C GLN A 329 5.05 -0.70 -9.96
N ALA A 330 3.95 -0.49 -10.69
CA ALA A 330 3.16 0.74 -10.58
C ALA A 330 2.59 0.93 -9.15
N ASP A 331 2.20 -0.16 -8.49
CA ASP A 331 1.83 -0.14 -7.07
C ASP A 331 3.02 0.22 -6.19
N VAL A 332 4.20 -0.41 -6.38
CA VAL A 332 5.43 -0.03 -5.65
C VAL A 332 5.68 1.46 -5.75
N VAL A 333 5.58 2.02 -6.94
CA VAL A 333 5.83 3.45 -7.18
C VAL A 333 4.78 4.30 -6.48
N THR A 334 3.50 3.99 -6.65
CA THR A 334 2.43 4.78 -6.04
C THR A 334 2.55 4.78 -4.52
N GLU A 335 2.83 3.60 -3.95
CA GLU A 335 3.01 3.44 -2.51
C GLU A 335 4.27 4.17 -2.04
N VAL A 336 5.38 4.14 -2.80
CA VAL A 336 6.64 4.83 -2.49
C VAL A 336 6.54 6.36 -2.69
N GLU A 337 5.79 6.83 -3.67
CA GLU A 337 5.56 8.26 -3.96
C GLU A 337 4.68 8.91 -2.90
N GLU A 338 3.64 8.20 -2.42
CA GLU A 338 2.85 8.67 -1.26
C GLU A 338 3.73 8.80 0.01
N LEU A 339 4.87 8.09 0.12
CA LEU A 339 5.79 8.19 1.27
C LEU A 339 6.51 9.54 1.39
N GLU A 340 6.72 10.24 0.27
CA GLU A 340 7.62 11.41 0.23
C GLU A 340 6.89 12.75 0.12
N ILE A 341 5.64 12.74 -0.33
CA ILE A 341 4.81 13.95 -0.47
C ILE A 341 4.00 14.27 0.81
N ALA A 342 3.83 13.29 1.70
CA ALA A 342 3.15 13.44 3.00
C ALA A 342 4.08 13.89 4.12
#